data_AF-A0A086YQK4-F1
#
_entry.id   AF-A0A086YQK4-F1
#
_cell.length_a   1.000
_cell.length_b   1.000
_cell.length_c   1.000
_cell.angle_alpha   90.00
_cell.angle_beta   90.00
_cell.angle_gamma   90.00
#
_symmetry.space_group_name_H-M   'P 1'
#
loop_
_entity.id
_entity.type
_entity.pdbx_description
1 polymer ?
#
loop_
_entity_poly.entity_id
_entity_poly.type
_entity_poly.pdbx_seq_one_letter_code
_entity_poly.pdbx_strand_id
1 'polypeptide(L)' 'MNILYLANNENGWRILKYLKENNEKIIGLAIHPDYKAKFKDEIISVSGLPEDKIFDGSSICGKEVLEKIRNLKADIV' A
#
# COMPACT_ATOMS: atom_id res chain seq x y z
N MET A 1 13.20 7.52 2.20
CA MET A 1 11.91 8.07 2.69
C MET A 1 10.98 6.90 2.97
N ASN A 2 10.26 6.90 4.09
CA ASN A 2 9.27 5.87 4.40
C ASN A 2 7.94 6.22 3.71
N ILE A 3 7.48 5.38 2.79
CA ILE A 3 6.30 5.65 1.95
C ILE A 3 5.15 4.73 2.38
N LEU A 4 3.97 5.30 2.67
CA LEU A 4 2.71 4.58 2.68
C LEU A 4 2.12 4.64 1.27
N TYR A 5 1.97 3.51 0.58
CA TYR A 5 1.57 3.52 -0.82
C TYR A 5 0.08 3.21 -1.01
N LEU A 6 -0.63 4.01 -1.82
CA LEU A 6 -2.04 3.82 -2.15
C LEU A 6 -2.20 3.37 -3.60
N ALA A 7 -2.80 2.20 -3.83
CA ALA A 7 -3.01 1.70 -5.19
C ALA A 7 -4.19 0.74 -5.34
N ASN A 8 -4.80 0.73 -6.52
CA ASN A 8 -5.95 -0.14 -6.83
C ASN A 8 -6.06 -0.55 -8.31
N ASN A 9 -5.02 -0.30 -9.12
CA ASN A 9 -5.07 -0.52 -10.56
C ASN A 9 -3.67 -0.82 -11.16
N GLU A 10 -3.63 -1.07 -12.47
CA GLU A 10 -2.39 -1.38 -13.21
C GLU A 10 -1.31 -0.29 -13.09
N ASN A 11 -1.70 0.98 -13.13
CA ASN A 11 -0.73 2.08 -13.00
C ASN A 11 -0.10 2.08 -11.62
N GLY A 12 -0.89 1.84 -10.57
CA GLY A 12 -0.40 1.68 -9.21
C GLY A 12 0.57 0.50 -9.10
N TRP A 13 0.28 -0.63 -9.74
CA TRP A 13 1.20 -1.77 -9.80
C TRP A 13 2.53 -1.42 -10.49
N ARG A 14 2.48 -0.80 -11.68
CA ARG A 14 3.69 -0.44 -12.45
C ARG A 14 4.55 0.58 -11.70
N ILE A 15 3.94 1.58 -11.07
CA ILE A 15 4.64 2.57 -10.25
C ILE A 15 5.26 1.90 -9.02
N LEU A 16 4.50 1.05 -8.31
CA LEU A 16 5.03 0.30 -7.17
C LEU A 16 6.25 -0.55 -7.57
N LYS A 17 6.17 -1.25 -8.71
CA LYS A 17 7.28 -2.02 -9.25
C LYS A 17 8.51 -1.15 -9.50
N TYR A 18 8.34 0.00 -10.15
CA TYR A 18 9.43 0.95 -10.37
C TYR A 18 10.03 1.46 -9.05
N LEU A 19 9.21 1.82 -8.06
CA LEU A 19 9.69 2.27 -6.75
C LEU A 19 10.51 1.18 -6.05
N LYS A 20 10.05 -0.08 -6.10
CA LYS A 20 10.76 -1.23 -5.53
C LYS A 20 12.09 -1.50 -6.25
N GLU A 21 12.13 -1.39 -7.58
CA GLU A 21 13.35 -1.54 -8.38
C GLU A 21 14.38 -0.44 -8.09
N ASN A 22 13.92 0.75 -7.70
CA ASN A 22 14.79 1.86 -7.26
C ASN A 22 15.12 1.82 -5.76
N ASN A 23 14.79 0.73 -5.07
CA ASN A 23 15.01 0.53 -3.63
C ASN A 23 14.31 1.58 -2.73
N GLU A 24 13.20 2.15 -3.21
CA GLU A 24 12.38 3.02 -2.37
C GLU A 24 11.69 2.22 -1.25
N LYS A 25 11.57 2.85 -0.08
CA LYS A 25 11.15 2.16 1.13
C LYS A 25 9.64 2.27 1.34
N ILE A 26 8.92 1.35 0.73
CA ILE A 26 7.48 1.16 0.97
C ILE A 26 7.31 0.45 2.32
N ILE A 27 6.67 1.13 3.29
CA ILE A 27 6.49 0.63 4.66
C ILE A 27 5.06 0.22 4.98
N GLY A 28 4.12 0.53 4.09
CA GLY A 28 2.72 0.18 4.21
C GLY A 28 2.05 0.30 2.86
N LEU A 29 0.93 -0.38 2.71
CA LEU A 29 0.17 -0.44 1.47
C LEU A 29 -1.31 -0.36 1.80
N ALA A 30 -2.06 0.49 1.11
CA ALA A 30 -3.50 0.56 1.22
C ALA A 30 -4.14 0.29 -0.14
N ILE A 31 -5.00 -0.74 -0.19
CA ILE A 31 -5.66 -1.20 -1.42
C ILE A 31 -7.17 -1.21 -1.21
N HIS A 32 -7.93 -0.65 -2.16
CA HIS A 32 -9.40 -0.72 -2.12
C HIS A 32 -9.93 -2.12 -2.50
N PRO A 33 -10.97 -2.63 -1.80
CA PRO A 33 -11.59 -3.92 -2.09
C PRO A 33 -12.37 -3.96 -3.40
N ASP A 34 -12.53 -5.19 -3.87
CA ASP A 34 -12.67 -5.65 -5.24
C ASP A 34 -14.02 -5.40 -5.91
N TYR A 35 -14.31 -4.17 -6.33
CA TYR A 35 -15.25 -4.00 -7.46
C TYR A 35 -14.55 -3.70 -8.79
N LYS A 36 -13.24 -3.38 -8.77
CA LYS A 36 -12.42 -3.12 -9.98
C LYS A 36 -10.92 -3.50 -9.86
N ALA A 37 -10.45 -4.09 -8.76
CA ALA A 37 -9.01 -4.24 -8.49
C ALA A 37 -8.41 -5.50 -9.15
N LYS A 38 -8.38 -5.50 -10.49
CA LYS A 38 -7.74 -6.54 -11.32
C LYS A 38 -6.23 -6.74 -11.06
N PHE A 39 -5.60 -5.88 -10.26
CA PHE A 39 -4.16 -5.88 -9.99
C PHE A 39 -3.82 -6.00 -8.50
N LYS A 40 -4.81 -6.29 -7.64
CA LYS A 40 -4.61 -6.35 -6.19
C LYS A 40 -3.53 -7.35 -5.81
N ASP A 41 -3.60 -8.57 -6.34
CA ASP A 41 -2.64 -9.63 -6.03
C ASP A 41 -1.24 -9.28 -6.52
N GLU A 42 -1.11 -8.66 -7.69
CA GLU A 42 0.15 -8.19 -8.23
C GLU A 42 0.76 -7.06 -7.40
N ILE A 43 -0.06 -6.11 -6.92
CA ILE A 43 0.39 -5.02 -6.04
C ILE A 43 0.89 -5.59 -4.71
N ILE A 44 0.13 -6.50 -4.09
CA ILE A 44 0.50 -7.15 -2.83
C ILE A 44 1.81 -7.92 -3.02
N SER A 45 1.89 -8.75 -4.07
CA SER A 45 3.08 -9.55 -4.40
C SER A 45 4.32 -8.69 -4.60
N VAL A 46 4.25 -7.62 -5.42
CA VAL A 46 5.38 -6.72 -5.68
C VAL A 46 5.77 -5.91 -4.45
N SER A 47 4.82 -5.55 -3.58
CA SER A 47 5.13 -4.80 -2.36
C SER A 47 6.12 -5.56 -1.46
N GLY A 48 6.00 -6.89 -1.41
CA GLY A 48 6.73 -7.76 -0.49
C GLY A 48 6.46 -7.42 0.98
N LEU A 49 5.36 -6.74 1.28
CA LEU A 49 4.97 -6.40 2.64
C LEU A 49 4.24 -7.57 3.31
N PRO A 50 4.43 -7.74 4.63
CA PRO A 50 3.61 -8.64 5.40
C PRO A 50 2.16 -8.11 5.51
N GLU A 51 1.22 -9.02 5.74
CA GLU A 51 -0.23 -8.71 5.77
C GLU A 51 -0.60 -7.63 6.79
N ASP A 52 0.10 -7.54 7.91
CA ASP A 52 -0.13 -6.54 8.96
C ASP A 52 0.20 -5.09 8.53
N LYS A 53 0.87 -4.94 7.37
CA LYS A 53 1.18 -3.65 6.74
C LYS A 53 0.34 -3.37 5.49
N ILE A 54 -0.65 -4.22 5.22
CA ILE A 54 -1.58 -4.09 4.10
C ILE A 54 -2.95 -3.74 4.68
N PHE A 55 -3.47 -2.57 4.30
CA PHE A 55 -4.73 -2.04 4.81
C PHE A 55 -5.80 -2.05 3.72
N ASP A 56 -7.04 -2.30 4.14
CA ASP A 56 -8.21 -2.08 3.29
C ASP A 56 -8.46 -0.57 3.17
N GLY A 57 -8.30 -0.05 1.95
CA GLY A 57 -8.50 1.35 1.59
C GLY A 57 -9.91 1.89 1.88
N SER A 58 -10.94 1.04 1.88
CA SER A 58 -12.31 1.43 2.26
C SER A 58 -12.47 1.68 3.76
N SER A 59 -11.55 1.15 4.57
CA SER A 59 -11.55 1.30 6.03
C SER A 59 -10.44 2.22 6.54
N ILE A 60 -9.68 2.87 5.65
CA ILE A 60 -8.46 3.60 6.01
C ILE A 60 -8.72 4.77 6.98
N CYS A 61 -9.92 5.35 6.95
CA CYS A 61 -10.34 6.42 7.87
C CYS A 61 -10.81 5.91 9.24
N GLY A 62 -10.87 4.59 9.43
CA GLY A 62 -11.21 3.99 10.72
C GLY A 62 -10.14 4.29 11.76
N LYS A 63 -10.57 4.63 12.99
CA LYS A 63 -9.65 5.03 14.07
C LYS A 63 -8.52 4.02 14.31
N GLU A 64 -8.86 2.73 14.33
CA GLU A 64 -7.88 1.66 14.53
C GLU A 64 -6.85 1.58 13.40
N VAL A 65 -7.30 1.70 12.14
CA VAL A 65 -6.43 1.65 10.96
C VAL A 65 -5.52 2.88 10.92
N LEU A 66 -6.05 4.06 11.23
CA LEU A 66 -5.25 5.29 11.34
C LEU A 66 -4.20 5.21 12.44
N GLU A 67 -4.49 4.58 13.58
CA GLU A 67 -3.50 4.36 14.64
C GLU A 67 -2.37 3.44 14.16
N LYS A 68 -2.70 2.34 13.46
CA LYS A 68 -1.70 1.45 12.83
C LYS A 68 -0.85 2.19 11.81
N ILE A 69 -1.47 2.97 10.92
CA ILE A 69 -0.77 3.77 9.91
C ILE A 69 0.17 4.80 10.56
N ARG A 70 -0.29 5.51 11.60
CA ARG A 70 0.54 6.47 12.34
C ARG A 70 1.77 5.81 12.95
N ASN A 71 1.63 4.58 13.45
CA ASN A 71 2.74 3.82 14.03
C ASN A 71 3.79 3.39 12.99
N LEU A 72 3.44 3.34 11.70
CA LEU A 72 4.42 3.06 10.64
C LEU A 72 5.42 4.21 10.44
N LYS A 73 5.08 5.44 10.87
CA LYS A 73 5.91 6.64 10.71
C LYS A 73 6.28 6.91 9.25
N ALA A 74 5.27 6.96 8.37
CA ALA A 74 5.45 7.38 7.00
C ALA A 74 5.81 8.86 6.91
N ASP A 75 6.78 9.16 6.05
CA ASP A 75 7.19 10.53 5.72
C ASP A 75 6.26 11.12 4.66
N ILE A 76 5.73 10.27 3.78
CA ILE A 76 4.79 10.62 2.71
C ILE A 76 3.77 9.49 2.48
N VAL A 77 2.61 9.89 1.96
CA VAL A 77 1.52 9.03 1.51
C VAL A 77 1.28 9.25 0.03
#